data_AF-M9NUM8-F1
#
_entry.id   AF-M9NUM8-F1
#
_cell.length_a   1.000
_cell.length_b   1.000
_cell.length_c   1.000
_cell.angle_alpha   90.00
_cell.angle_beta   90.00
_cell.angle_gamma   90.00
#
_symmetry.space_group_name_H-M   'P 1'
#
loop_
_entity.id
_entity.type
_entity.pdbx_description
1 polymer ?
#
loop_
_entity_poly.entity_id
_entity_poly.type
_entity_poly.pdbx_seq_one_letter_code
_entity_poly.pdbx_strand_id
1 'polypeptide(L)'
;MLMIYLSLLLGLLIFSSSSKHLLVTLLSLEFLILLLFSLLMYSNHMSMMNAFTFLSITVCEGALGLSVLVSLVRSSGSDQVQFLNE
;
A
#
# COMPACT_ATOMS: atom_id res chain seq x y z
N MET A 1 10.02 -17.43 5.58
CA MET A 1 10.83 -16.22 5.77
C MET A 1 11.50 -15.77 4.46
N LEU A 2 12.34 -16.58 3.81
CA LEU A 2 12.94 -16.25 2.50
C LEU A 2 11.88 -15.85 1.45
N MET A 3 10.79 -16.60 1.34
CA MET A 3 9.69 -16.29 0.41
C MET A 3 9.03 -14.92 0.68
N ILE A 4 8.91 -14.53 1.96
CA ILE A 4 8.33 -13.25 2.36
C ILE A 4 9.28 -12.10 1.99
N TYR A 5 10.58 -12.28 2.18
CA TYR A 5 11.56 -11.29 1.75
C TYR A 5 11.63 -11.15 0.23
N LEU A 6 11.55 -12.25 -0.52
CA LEU A 6 11.44 -12.23 -1.98
C LEU A 6 10.17 -11.49 -2.43
N SER A 7 9.02 -11.79 -1.83
CA SER A 7 7.77 -11.10 -2.18
C SER A 7 7.80 -9.61 -1.81
N LEU A 8 8.49 -9.23 -0.74
CA LEU A 8 8.65 -7.83 -0.34
C LEU A 8 9.53 -7.07 -1.35
N LEU A 9 10.64 -7.67 -1.79
CA LEU A 9 11.51 -7.12 -2.84
C LEU A 9 10.77 -6.96 -4.17
N LEU A 10 10.03 -8.00 -4.59
CA LEU A 10 9.20 -7.95 -5.80
C LEU A 10 8.09 -6.90 -5.67
N GLY A 11 7.42 -6.82 -4.52
CA GLY A 11 6.39 -5.82 -4.25
C GLY A 11 6.94 -4.39 -4.34
N LEU A 12 8.13 -4.13 -3.80
CA LEU A 12 8.80 -2.83 -3.91
C LEU A 12 9.14 -2.48 -5.37
N LEU A 13 9.63 -3.44 -6.15
CA LEU A 13 9.93 -3.23 -7.58
C LEU A 13 8.65 -2.93 -8.39
N ILE A 14 7.56 -3.64 -8.11
CA ILE A 14 6.25 -3.41 -8.74
C ILE A 14 5.70 -2.03 -8.36
N PHE A 15 5.80 -1.66 -7.08
CA PHE A 15 5.41 -0.33 -6.60
C PHE A 15 6.18 0.79 -7.32
N SER A 16 7.51 0.65 -7.44
CA SER A 16 8.34 1.65 -8.13
C SER A 16 8.06 1.77 -9.63
N SER A 17 7.62 0.69 -10.29
CA SER A 17 7.40 0.64 -11.74
C SER A 17 5.96 1.00 -12.16
N SER A 18 5.00 0.94 -11.23
CA SER A 18 3.56 1.16 -11.50
C SER A 18 3.10 2.61 -11.34
N SER A 19 4.02 3.57 -11.36
CA SER A 19 3.79 5.01 -11.11
C SER A 19 2.82 5.74 -12.04
N LYS A 20 2.28 5.08 -13.08
CA LYS A 20 1.36 5.68 -14.06
C LYS A 20 -0.12 5.60 -13.65
N HIS A 21 -0.52 4.55 -12.93
CA HIS A 21 -1.92 4.32 -12.56
C HIS A 21 -2.03 4.32 -11.04
N LEU A 22 -2.67 5.34 -10.48
CA LEU A 22 -2.69 5.56 -9.03
C LEU A 22 -3.38 4.40 -8.27
N LEU A 23 -4.41 3.78 -8.87
CA LEU A 23 -5.05 2.58 -8.30
C LEU A 23 -4.07 1.40 -8.12
N VAL A 24 -3.20 1.15 -9.10
CA VAL A 24 -2.21 0.05 -9.05
C VAL A 24 -1.13 0.35 -8.00
N THR A 25 -0.76 1.62 -7.84
CA THR A 25 0.17 2.04 -6.78
C THR A 25 -0.43 1.86 -5.37
N LEU A 26 -1.71 2.17 -5.17
CA LEU A 26 -2.40 1.96 -3.90
C LEU A 26 -2.52 0.48 -3.54
N LEU A 27 -2.91 -0.36 -4.51
CA LEU A 27 -3.05 -1.80 -4.29
C LEU A 27 -1.71 -2.47 -3.96
N SER A 28 -0.63 -2.06 -4.64
CA SER A 28 0.71 -2.59 -4.35
C SER A 28 1.24 -2.14 -2.98
N LEU A 29 0.86 -0.94 -2.52
CA LEU A 29 1.20 -0.44 -1.19
C LEU A 29 0.44 -1.21 -0.10
N GLU A 30 -0.84 -1.52 -0.30
CA GLU A 30 -1.64 -2.33 0.62
C GLU A 30 -1.08 -3.76 0.75
N PHE A 31 -0.66 -4.37 -0.37
CA PHE A 31 0.05 -5.65 -0.36
C PHE A 31 1.35 -5.61 0.45
N LEU A 32 2.11 -4.52 0.37
CA LEU A 32 3.37 -4.35 1.09
C LEU A 32 3.16 -4.24 2.60
N ILE A 33 2.10 -3.53 3.03
CA ILE A 33 1.70 -3.43 4.43
C ILE A 33 1.32 -4.81 5.00
N LEU A 34 0.61 -5.64 4.24
CA LEU A 34 0.26 -7.00 4.67
C LEU A 34 1.49 -7.90 4.81
N LEU A 35 2.48 -7.78 3.92
CA LEU A 35 3.75 -8.49 4.05
C LEU A 35 4.52 -8.05 5.30
N LEU A 36 4.50 -6.75 5.61
CA LEU A 36 5.13 -6.20 6.83
C LEU A 36 4.42 -6.72 8.09
N PHE A 37 3.08 -6.76 8.08
CA PHE A 37 2.29 -7.33 9.18
C PHE A 37 2.63 -8.82 9.40
N SER A 38 2.74 -9.61 8.33
CA SER A 38 3.16 -11.02 8.41
C SER A 38 4.55 -11.19 9.04
N LEU A 39 5.50 -10.30 8.69
CA LEU A 39 6.84 -10.29 9.28
C LEU A 39 6.82 -9.92 10.78
N LEU A 40 6.01 -8.92 11.15
CA LEU A 40 5.81 -8.48 12.53
C LEU A 40 5.25 -9.60 13.42
N MET A 41 4.26 -10.33 12.91
CA MET A 41 3.67 -11.48 13.61
C MET A 41 4.66 -12.63 13.77
N TYR A 42 5.51 -12.88 12.76
CA TYR A 42 6.55 -13.92 12.83
C TYR A 42 7.68 -13.58 13.81
N SER A 43 8.00 -12.29 13.93
CA SER A 43 9.10 -11.78 14.77
C SER A 43 8.86 -11.97 16.28
N ASN A 44 7.61 -12.21 16.72
CA ASN A 44 7.20 -12.33 18.15
C ASN A 44 7.63 -11.14 19.05
N HIS A 45 8.20 -10.09 18.50
CA HIS A 45 8.72 -8.93 19.24
C HIS A 45 7.61 -7.95 19.65
N MET A 46 6.44 -8.03 19.04
CA MET A 46 5.31 -7.15 19.30
C MET A 46 4.14 -7.92 19.89
N SER A 47 3.40 -7.29 20.80
CA SER A 47 2.15 -7.84 21.30
C SER A 47 1.12 -7.92 20.17
N MET A 48 0.25 -8.94 20.23
CA MET A 48 -0.85 -9.10 19.26
C MET A 48 -1.71 -7.84 19.17
N MET A 49 -1.96 -7.18 20.31
CA MET A 49 -2.74 -5.95 20.36
C MET A 49 -2.07 -4.81 19.60
N ASN A 50 -0.74 -4.66 19.73
CA ASN A 50 0.00 -3.64 19.01
C ASN A 50 0.04 -3.92 17.49
N ALA A 51 0.08 -5.20 17.09
CA ALA A 51 0.03 -5.59 15.69
C ALA A 51 -1.33 -5.24 15.05
N PHE A 52 -2.44 -5.47 15.77
CA PHE A 52 -3.77 -5.07 15.29
C PHE A 52 -3.97 -3.55 15.27
N THR A 53 -3.42 -2.81 16.24
CA THR A 53 -3.46 -1.34 16.20
C THR A 53 -2.64 -0.77 15.04
N PHE A 54 -1.51 -1.40 14.71
CA PHE A 54 -0.74 -1.04 13.52
C PHE A 54 -1.57 -1.27 12.25
N LEU A 55 -2.20 -2.45 12.12
CA LEU A 55 -3.05 -2.78 10.98
C LEU A 55 -4.20 -1.77 10.81
N SER A 56 -4.90 -1.40 11.88
CA SER A 56 -6.03 -0.47 11.79
C SER A 56 -5.61 0.92 11.30
N ILE A 57 -4.51 1.47 11.82
CA ILE A 57 -3.97 2.76 11.37
C ILE A 57 -3.60 2.69 9.89
N THR A 58 -2.95 1.61 9.46
CA THR A 58 -2.55 1.45 8.04
C THR A 58 -3.73 1.30 7.08
N VAL A 59 -4.82 0.64 7.50
CA VAL A 59 -6.05 0.53 6.69
C VAL A 59 -6.74 1.90 6.58
N CYS A 60 -6.69 2.72 7.63
CA CYS A 60 -7.19 4.10 7.57
C CYS A 60 -6.43 4.95 6.54
N GLU A 61 -5.10 4.85 6.48
CA GLU A 61 -4.28 5.50 5.44
C GLU A 61 -4.64 4.98 4.03
N GLY A 62 -4.89 3.69 3.89
CA GLY A 62 -5.39 3.11 2.63
C GLY A 62 -6.75 3.69 2.19
N ALA A 63 -7.69 3.84 3.13
CA ALA A 63 -9.00 4.46 2.87
C ALA A 63 -8.87 5.94 2.48
N LEU A 64 -7.97 6.68 3.14
CA LEU A 64 -7.64 8.06 2.77
C LEU A 64 -7.07 8.12 1.34
N GLY A 65 -6.13 7.24 1.00
CA GLY A 65 -5.56 7.15 -0.34
C GLY A 65 -6.60 6.84 -1.43
N LEU A 66 -7.56 5.94 -1.15
CA LEU A 66 -8.68 5.67 -2.06
C LEU A 66 -9.61 6.89 -2.22
N SER A 67 -9.87 7.63 -1.14
CA SER A 67 -10.72 8.83 -1.21
C SER A 67 -10.12 9.91 -2.11
N VAL A 68 -8.79 10.05 -2.10
CA VAL A 68 -8.05 10.94 -3.01
C VAL A 68 -8.10 10.43 -4.45
N LEU A 69 -7.99 9.11 -4.66
CA LEU A 69 -8.16 8.55 -5.99
C LEU A 69 -9.55 8.91 -6.56
N VAL A 70 -10.61 8.72 -5.78
CA VAL A 70 -11.98 9.04 -6.22
C VAL A 70 -12.15 10.52 -6.54
N SER A 71 -11.52 11.43 -5.78
CA SER A 71 -11.59 12.87 -6.08
C SER A 71 -10.86 13.21 -7.39
N LEU A 72 -9.71 12.58 -7.66
CA LEU A 72 -8.96 12.74 -8.91
C LEU A 72 -9.72 12.23 -10.13
N VAL A 73 -10.38 11.07 -10.03
CA VAL A 73 -11.21 10.54 -11.12
C VAL A 73 -12.34 11.53 -11.46
N ARG A 74 -12.95 12.14 -10.43
CA ARG A 74 -14.04 13.11 -10.61
C ARG A 74 -13.58 14.44 -11.20
N SER A 75 -12.34 14.88 -10.95
CA SER A 75 -11.82 16.16 -11.47
C SER A 75 -11.22 16.03 -12.87
N SER A 76 -10.46 14.97 -13.13
CA SER A 76 -9.60 14.86 -14.31
C SER A 76 -10.06 13.77 -15.29
N GLY A 77 -11.09 13.00 -14.93
CA GLY A 77 -11.69 11.97 -15.78
C GLY A 77 -10.83 10.72 -16.00
N SER A 78 -9.65 10.63 -15.36
CA SER A 78 -8.77 9.47 -15.46
C SER A 78 -7.90 9.28 -14.21
N ASP A 79 -7.46 8.04 -13.99
CA ASP A 79 -6.62 7.62 -12.85
C ASP A 79 -5.12 7.91 -13.08
N GLN A 80 -4.78 8.67 -14.13
CA GLN A 80 -3.40 8.95 -14.49
C GLN A 80 -2.85 10.09 -13.63
N VAL A 81 -1.76 9.80 -12.92
CA VAL A 81 -1.04 10.78 -12.08
C VAL A 81 -0.53 11.98 -12.90
N GLN A 82 -0.39 11.82 -14.22
CA GLN A 82 0.15 12.84 -15.12
C GLN A 82 -0.71 14.12 -15.20
N PHE A 83 -2.01 14.06 -14.91
CA PHE A 83 -2.89 15.24 -14.85
C PHE A 83 -2.66 16.15 -13.64
N LEU A 84 -1.89 15.71 -12.64
CA LEU A 84 -1.50 16.53 -11.48
C LEU A 84 -0.26 17.39 -11.74
N ASN A 85 0.44 17.19 -12.87
CA ASN A 85 1.67 17.88 -13.24
C ASN A 85 1.46 19.01 -14.26
N GLU A 86 0.21 19.39 -14.56
CA GLU A 86 -0.13 20.62 -15.29
C GLU A 86 -0.62 21.72 -14.36
#